data_AF-A0A397BX74-F1
#
_entry.id   AF-A0A397BX74-F1
#
_cell.length_a   1.000
_cell.length_b   1.000
_cell.length_c   1.000
_cell.angle_alpha   90.00
_cell.angle_beta   90.00
_cell.angle_gamma   90.00
#
_symmetry.space_group_name_H-M   'P 1'
#
loop_
_entity.id
_entity.type
_entity.pdbx_description
1 polymer ?
#
loop_
_entity_poly.entity_id
_entity_poly.type
_entity_poly.pdbx_seq_one_letter_code
_entity_poly.pdbx_strand_id
1 'polypeptide(L)'
;MLSSLIRQAAVRSSKYGGSALKLAFPQVRPGSHHTRVMPFAIPHSKAFSTTSSQRETDLEAENTKLKAEIEKLKAQAKKKGFVAMVQENGLPFVLWWVTLYGSSGVGIYYALEAGYIGGGDAIHLIQSLGLDQYIDIEKLNPTYGNIAIAVLMNEILEAVRLPLCIATTPLIKRAFLSATGKNPASSSA
;
A
#
# COMPACT_ATOMS: atom_id res chain seq x y z
N MET A 1 -29.52 10.07 -11.75
CA MET A 1 -30.54 10.38 -10.73
C MET A 1 -29.87 10.60 -9.39
N LEU A 2 -29.49 11.83 -9.02
CA LEU A 2 -29.25 12.31 -7.63
C LEU A 2 -28.52 13.69 -7.56
N SER A 3 -28.28 14.38 -8.68
CA SER A 3 -27.53 15.65 -8.66
C SER A 3 -28.35 16.90 -9.03
N SER A 4 -29.65 16.77 -9.32
CA SER A 4 -30.51 17.91 -9.72
C SER A 4 -31.47 18.43 -8.65
N LEU A 5 -31.52 17.82 -7.47
CA LEU A 5 -32.45 18.20 -6.39
C LEU A 5 -31.89 19.17 -5.35
N ILE A 6 -30.58 19.44 -5.35
CA ILE A 6 -29.96 20.30 -4.32
C ILE A 6 -29.77 21.76 -4.81
N ARG A 7 -29.91 22.03 -6.12
CA ARG A 7 -29.81 23.41 -6.66
C ARG A 7 -31.15 24.14 -6.81
N GLN A 8 -32.30 23.51 -6.55
CA GLN A 8 -33.62 24.15 -6.71
C GLN A 8 -34.19 24.80 -5.44
N ALA A 9 -33.59 24.61 -4.26
CA ALA A 9 -34.08 25.19 -3.01
C ALA A 9 -33.60 26.64 -2.75
N ALA A 10 -32.63 27.14 -3.52
CA ALA A 10 -31.96 28.41 -3.21
C ALA A 10 -32.44 29.62 -4.04
N VAL A 11 -33.44 29.50 -4.93
CA VAL A 11 -33.77 30.56 -5.92
C VAL A 11 -35.24 31.02 -5.89
N ARG A 12 -36.06 30.65 -4.90
CA ARG A 12 -37.52 30.89 -4.98
C ARG A 12 -38.22 31.52 -3.77
N SER A 13 -37.54 32.37 -2.99
CA SER A 13 -38.23 33.19 -1.98
C SER A 13 -37.76 34.64 -1.97
N SER A 14 -37.73 35.23 -3.16
CA SER A 14 -37.63 36.67 -3.37
C SER A 14 -38.74 37.04 -4.35
N LYS A 15 -39.80 37.68 -3.84
CA LYS A 15 -40.57 38.78 -4.44
C LYS A 15 -42.09 38.69 -4.20
N TYR A 16 -42.63 39.84 -3.77
CA TYR A 16 -44.05 40.27 -3.72
C TYR A 16 -44.90 39.65 -2.58
N GLY A 17 -45.63 40.38 -1.73
CA GLY A 17 -46.01 41.79 -1.69
C GLY A 17 -47.53 41.95 -1.45
N GLY A 18 -47.92 42.52 -0.29
CA GLY A 18 -49.27 43.08 0.01
C GLY A 18 -50.41 42.07 0.24
N SER A 19 -51.52 42.36 0.92
CA SER A 19 -51.98 43.47 1.77
C SER A 19 -53.34 43.04 2.38
N ALA A 20 -53.79 43.75 3.43
CA ALA A 20 -55.15 43.84 3.97
C ALA A 20 -55.68 42.71 4.90
N LEU A 21 -55.76 43.01 6.21
CA LEU A 21 -57.02 43.47 6.81
C LEU A 21 -56.79 44.04 8.21
N LYS A 22 -57.10 45.32 8.36
CA LYS A 22 -57.26 46.04 9.65
C LYS A 22 -58.39 45.38 10.44
N LEU A 23 -58.11 44.89 11.63
CA LEU A 23 -59.11 44.78 12.69
C LEU A 23 -58.59 45.51 13.93
N ALA A 24 -59.46 46.34 14.47
CA ALA A 24 -59.18 47.43 15.38
C ALA A 24 -58.84 46.95 16.80
N PHE A 25 -57.89 47.66 17.42
CA PHE A 25 -57.55 47.54 18.84
C PHE A 25 -58.63 48.17 19.74
N PRO A 26 -58.93 47.57 20.90
CA PRO A 26 -59.29 48.34 22.08
C PRO A 26 -58.01 48.76 22.84
N GLN A 27 -57.99 50.03 23.19
CA GLN A 27 -56.94 50.75 23.92
C GLN A 27 -56.69 50.21 25.33
N VAL A 28 -55.42 50.08 25.70
CA VAL A 28 -54.95 50.22 27.09
C VAL A 28 -53.75 51.17 27.10
N ARG A 29 -53.96 52.37 27.65
CA ARG A 29 -52.93 53.31 28.13
C ARG A 29 -52.90 53.22 29.68
N PRO A 30 -51.88 53.72 30.37
CA PRO A 30 -50.44 53.61 30.15
C PRO A 30 -49.76 53.09 31.43
N GLY A 31 -49.05 51.97 31.35
CA GLY A 31 -48.23 51.46 32.46
C GLY A 31 -46.76 51.59 32.11
N SER A 32 -46.07 52.54 32.71
CA SER A 32 -44.63 52.72 32.60
C SER A 32 -43.88 51.57 33.26
N HIS A 33 -43.62 50.50 32.51
CA HIS A 33 -42.58 49.53 32.86
C HIS A 33 -41.71 49.28 31.63
N HIS A 34 -40.55 49.93 31.62
CA HIS A 34 -39.45 49.59 30.72
C HIS A 34 -39.12 48.10 30.87
N THR A 35 -39.66 47.25 30.00
CA THR A 35 -39.09 45.92 29.78
C THR A 35 -37.85 46.11 28.93
N ARG A 36 -36.73 46.34 29.61
CA ARG A 36 -35.40 46.24 29.02
C ARG A 36 -35.22 44.80 28.58
N VAL A 37 -35.44 44.54 27.29
CA VAL A 37 -35.01 43.27 26.68
C VAL A 37 -33.50 43.28 26.76
N MET A 38 -32.95 42.54 27.72
CA MET A 38 -31.51 42.33 27.78
C MET A 38 -31.15 41.58 26.50
N PRO A 39 -30.23 42.08 25.66
CA PRO A 39 -29.65 41.22 24.65
C PRO A 39 -28.99 40.09 25.43
N PHE A 40 -29.49 38.87 25.30
CA PHE A 40 -28.69 37.71 25.66
C PHE A 40 -27.55 37.68 24.66
N ALA A 41 -26.50 38.44 24.95
CA ALA A 41 -25.22 38.29 24.33
C ALA A 41 -24.78 36.88 24.71
N ILE A 42 -25.02 35.92 23.80
CA ILE A 42 -24.30 34.66 23.83
C ILE A 42 -22.84 35.08 23.88
N PRO A 43 -22.11 34.81 24.98
CA PRO A 43 -20.69 35.08 24.99
C PRO A 43 -20.16 34.32 23.77
N HIS A 44 -19.63 35.01 22.77
CA HIS A 44 -18.82 34.35 21.75
C HIS A 44 -17.63 33.77 22.49
N SER A 45 -17.84 32.56 23.01
CA SER A 45 -16.90 31.89 23.87
C SER A 45 -15.73 31.57 22.98
N LYS A 46 -14.68 32.38 23.08
CA LYS A 46 -13.36 32.06 22.52
C LYS A 46 -12.93 30.65 22.91
N ALA A 47 -13.46 30.12 24.01
CA ALA A 47 -13.31 28.73 24.43
C ALA A 47 -13.63 27.69 23.33
N PHE A 48 -14.70 27.83 22.52
CA PHE A 48 -15.04 26.79 21.54
C PHE A 48 -14.19 26.88 20.26
N SER A 49 -13.93 28.08 19.74
CA SER A 49 -13.11 28.28 18.54
C SER A 49 -11.61 28.13 18.80
N THR A 50 -11.14 28.53 19.99
CA THR A 50 -9.76 28.31 20.41
C THR A 50 -9.54 26.83 20.65
N THR A 51 -10.44 26.11 21.35
CA THR A 51 -10.30 24.65 21.51
C THR A 51 -10.39 23.88 20.19
N SER A 52 -11.22 24.29 19.23
CA SER A 52 -11.25 23.63 17.91
C SER A 52 -10.00 23.91 17.09
N SER A 53 -9.52 25.16 17.00
CA SER A 53 -8.27 25.48 16.30
C SER A 53 -7.04 24.88 16.98
N GLN A 54 -6.98 24.85 18.32
CA GLN A 54 -5.88 24.18 19.03
C GLN A 54 -5.84 22.69 18.69
N ARG A 55 -7.01 22.04 18.67
CA ARG A 55 -7.13 20.62 18.36
C ARG A 55 -6.77 20.32 16.91
N GLU A 56 -7.14 21.18 15.98
CA GLU A 56 -6.72 21.08 14.57
C GLU A 56 -5.20 21.22 14.44
N THR A 57 -4.57 22.16 15.13
CA THR A 57 -3.10 22.31 15.12
C THR A 57 -2.39 21.13 15.79
N ASP A 58 -2.95 20.58 16.87
CA ASP A 58 -2.41 19.40 17.56
C ASP A 58 -2.56 18.13 16.69
N LEU A 59 -3.70 17.98 16.01
CA LEU A 59 -3.95 16.89 15.05
C LEU A 59 -3.05 16.99 13.81
N GLU A 60 -2.73 18.19 13.34
CA GLU A 60 -1.77 18.40 12.26
C GLU A 60 -0.33 18.11 12.71
N ALA A 61 0.03 18.48 13.94
CA ALA A 61 1.31 18.12 14.55
C ALA A 61 1.46 16.60 14.76
N GLU A 62 0.38 15.91 15.16
CA GLU A 62 0.36 14.45 15.25
C GLU A 62 0.42 13.79 13.87
N ASN A 63 -0.33 14.27 12.88
CA ASN A 63 -0.30 13.73 11.53
C ASN A 63 1.06 13.91 10.86
N THR A 64 1.75 15.02 11.10
CA THR A 64 3.11 15.24 10.58
C THR A 64 4.14 14.36 11.27
N LYS A 65 4.04 14.16 12.60
CA LYS A 65 4.86 13.17 13.33
C LYS A 65 4.62 11.74 12.85
N LEU A 66 3.36 11.32 12.73
CA LEU A 66 2.99 9.99 12.27
C LEU A 66 3.43 9.75 10.82
N LYS A 67 3.31 10.74 9.93
CA LYS A 67 3.84 10.65 8.56
C LYS A 67 5.37 10.52 8.54
N ALA A 68 6.08 11.29 9.36
CA ALA A 68 7.53 11.20 9.47
C ALA A 68 7.98 9.85 10.06
N GLU A 69 7.22 9.29 10.99
CA GLU A 69 7.47 7.98 11.59
C GLU A 69 7.16 6.86 10.60
N ILE A 70 6.08 6.96 9.83
CA ILE A 70 5.76 6.04 8.73
C ILE A 70 6.84 6.10 7.64
N GLU A 71 7.34 7.27 7.26
CA GLU A 71 8.44 7.39 6.31
C GLU A 71 9.73 6.79 6.85
N LYS A 72 10.06 7.01 8.12
CA LYS A 72 11.21 6.37 8.77
C LYS A 72 11.05 4.85 8.83
N LEU A 73 9.89 4.34 9.20
CA LEU A 73 9.59 2.91 9.24
C LEU A 73 9.60 2.29 7.85
N LYS A 74 9.06 2.97 6.83
CA LYS A 74 9.17 2.55 5.42
C LYS A 74 10.61 2.59 4.93
N ALA A 75 11.40 3.59 5.32
CA ALA A 75 12.82 3.66 4.98
C ALA A 75 13.63 2.56 5.68
N GLN A 76 13.31 2.23 6.93
CA GLN A 76 13.91 1.10 7.64
C GLN A 76 13.47 -0.25 7.06
N ALA A 77 12.19 -0.41 6.71
CA ALA A 77 11.69 -1.60 6.03
C ALA A 77 12.31 -1.79 4.65
N LYS A 78 12.52 -0.70 3.89
CA LYS A 78 13.26 -0.73 2.62
C LYS A 78 14.75 -1.04 2.81
N LYS A 79 15.35 -0.63 3.95
CA LYS A 79 16.75 -0.92 4.29
C LYS A 79 16.97 -2.34 4.83
N LYS A 80 15.92 -3.01 5.34
CA LYS A 80 15.93 -4.44 5.69
C LYS A 80 15.84 -5.34 4.44
N GLY A 81 16.67 -5.05 3.44
CA GLY A 81 16.76 -5.83 2.21
C GLY A 81 17.51 -7.14 2.40
N PHE A 82 17.80 -7.82 1.29
CA PHE A 82 18.56 -9.08 1.24
C PHE A 82 19.80 -9.09 2.15
N VAL A 83 20.56 -7.99 2.17
CA VAL A 83 21.77 -7.82 3.00
C VAL A 83 21.48 -7.93 4.51
N ALA A 84 20.39 -7.34 5.00
CA ALA A 84 20.03 -7.44 6.42
C ALA A 84 19.65 -8.88 6.78
N MET A 85 18.98 -9.60 5.87
CA MET A 85 18.60 -11.00 6.09
C MET A 85 19.81 -11.94 6.09
N VAL A 86 20.82 -11.66 5.27
CA VAL A 86 22.11 -12.35 5.31
C VAL A 86 22.82 -12.09 6.64
N GLN A 87 22.78 -10.87 7.18
CA GLN A 87 23.36 -10.56 8.49
C GLN A 87 22.63 -11.27 9.64
N GLU A 88 21.30 -11.35 9.60
CA GLU A 88 20.49 -11.97 10.65
C GLU A 88 20.56 -13.51 10.64
N ASN A 89 20.57 -14.12 9.45
CA ASN A 89 20.49 -15.58 9.31
C ASN A 89 21.85 -16.23 9.01
N GLY A 90 22.81 -15.47 8.51
CA GLY A 90 24.17 -15.91 8.23
C GLY A 90 24.27 -16.89 7.06
N LEU A 91 25.34 -17.69 7.09
CA LEU A 91 25.69 -18.65 6.05
C LEU A 91 24.57 -19.62 5.62
N PRO A 92 23.73 -20.20 6.51
CA PRO A 92 22.68 -21.14 6.08
C PRO A 92 21.63 -20.49 5.16
N PHE A 93 21.36 -19.19 5.34
CA PHE A 93 20.45 -18.46 4.45
C PHE A 93 21.04 -18.31 3.05
N VAL A 94 22.32 -17.96 2.94
CA VAL A 94 22.99 -17.78 1.64
C VAL A 94 23.05 -19.09 0.87
N LEU A 95 23.41 -20.20 1.53
CA LEU A 95 23.45 -21.52 0.92
C LEU A 95 22.08 -21.94 0.39
N TRP A 96 21.03 -21.71 1.18
CA TRP A 96 19.67 -22.01 0.77
C TRP A 96 19.20 -21.13 -0.38
N TRP A 97 19.49 -19.84 -0.32
CA TRP A 97 19.18 -18.88 -1.37
C TRP A 97 19.80 -19.28 -2.72
N VAL A 98 21.10 -19.62 -2.73
CA VAL A 98 21.81 -20.07 -3.94
C VAL A 98 21.24 -21.40 -4.44
N THR A 99 20.87 -22.31 -3.53
CA THR A 99 20.24 -23.60 -3.91
C THR A 99 18.89 -23.38 -4.57
N LEU A 100 18.03 -22.51 -4.02
CA LEU A 100 16.74 -22.15 -4.61
C LEU A 100 16.93 -21.45 -5.95
N TYR A 101 17.89 -20.51 -6.05
CA TYR A 101 18.19 -19.80 -7.29
C TYR A 101 18.68 -20.74 -8.40
N GLY A 102 19.63 -21.62 -8.08
CA GLY A 102 20.18 -22.58 -9.03
C GLY A 102 19.17 -23.63 -9.44
N SER A 103 18.42 -24.19 -8.49
CA SER A 103 17.40 -25.21 -8.79
C SER A 103 16.26 -24.65 -9.64
N SER A 104 15.80 -23.42 -9.39
CA SER A 104 14.79 -22.80 -10.26
C SER A 104 15.35 -22.49 -11.65
N GLY A 105 16.58 -21.97 -11.76
CA GLY A 105 17.18 -21.66 -13.06
C GLY A 105 17.39 -22.90 -13.93
N VAL A 106 17.97 -23.96 -13.35
CA VAL A 106 18.15 -25.25 -14.03
C VAL A 106 16.81 -25.90 -14.34
N GLY A 107 15.85 -25.83 -13.42
CA GLY A 107 14.51 -26.38 -13.63
C GLY A 107 13.77 -25.70 -14.80
N ILE A 108 13.85 -24.37 -14.90
CA ILE A 108 13.26 -23.64 -16.03
C ILE A 108 13.97 -23.98 -17.34
N TYR A 109 15.31 -24.03 -17.34
CA TYR A 109 16.08 -24.40 -18.53
C TYR A 109 15.68 -25.79 -19.05
N TYR A 110 15.62 -26.78 -18.15
CA TYR A 110 15.19 -28.12 -18.51
C TYR A 110 13.72 -28.17 -18.94
N ALA A 111 12.84 -27.37 -18.31
CA ALA A 111 11.44 -27.27 -18.72
C ALA A 111 11.26 -26.66 -20.11
N LEU A 112 12.13 -25.72 -20.51
CA LEU A 112 12.18 -25.18 -21.86
C LEU A 112 12.68 -26.24 -22.86
N GLU A 113 13.80 -26.91 -22.57
CA GLU A 113 14.35 -27.96 -23.45
C GLU A 113 13.40 -29.16 -23.62
N ALA A 114 12.71 -29.56 -22.55
CA ALA A 114 11.72 -30.63 -22.59
C ALA A 114 10.39 -30.20 -23.26
N GLY A 115 10.26 -28.93 -23.63
CA GLY A 115 9.06 -28.38 -24.27
C GLY A 115 7.84 -28.23 -23.36
N TYR A 116 8.01 -28.37 -22.04
CA TYR A 116 6.93 -28.10 -21.07
C TYR A 116 6.54 -26.62 -21.02
N ILE A 117 7.49 -25.74 -21.34
CA ILE A 117 7.30 -24.28 -21.40
C ILE A 117 7.80 -23.82 -22.77
N GLY A 118 7.01 -23.01 -23.48
CA GLY A 118 7.45 -22.37 -24.72
C GLY A 118 7.59 -23.24 -25.97
N GLY A 119 7.12 -24.49 -25.95
CA GLY A 119 7.00 -25.31 -27.17
C GLY A 119 8.29 -26.01 -27.63
N GLY A 120 9.34 -26.03 -26.81
CA GLY A 120 10.58 -26.80 -27.04
C GLY A 120 11.84 -25.95 -27.11
N ASP A 121 11.71 -24.67 -27.45
CA ASP A 121 12.80 -23.70 -27.41
C ASP A 121 12.30 -22.24 -27.24
N ALA A 122 13.26 -21.34 -27.05
CA ALA A 122 13.03 -19.93 -26.88
C ALA A 122 12.48 -19.26 -28.14
N ILE A 123 12.78 -19.80 -29.32
CA ILE A 123 12.32 -19.28 -30.61
C ILE A 123 10.80 -19.49 -30.71
N HIS A 124 10.32 -20.68 -30.38
CA HIS A 124 8.89 -20.98 -30.32
C HIS A 124 8.16 -20.13 -29.28
N LEU A 125 8.77 -19.87 -28.11
CA LEU A 125 8.18 -18.97 -27.13
C LEU A 125 8.05 -17.54 -27.70
N ILE A 126 9.12 -17.02 -28.31
CA ILE A 126 9.15 -15.66 -28.90
C ILE A 126 8.10 -15.53 -30.02
N GLN A 127 7.98 -16.54 -30.89
CA GLN A 127 6.95 -16.61 -31.93
C GLN A 127 5.55 -16.68 -31.34
N SER A 128 5.33 -17.49 -30.31
CA SER A 128 4.03 -17.62 -29.64
C SER A 128 3.55 -16.32 -28.99
N LEU A 129 4.50 -15.47 -28.57
CA LEU A 129 4.24 -14.15 -27.99
C LEU A 129 4.12 -13.05 -29.06
N GLY A 130 4.36 -13.36 -30.35
CA GLY A 130 4.33 -12.39 -31.45
C GLY A 130 5.48 -11.39 -31.43
N LEU A 131 6.62 -11.76 -30.82
CA LEU A 131 7.83 -10.92 -30.78
C LEU A 131 8.74 -11.13 -32.01
N ASP A 132 8.37 -12.05 -32.90
CA ASP A 132 9.02 -12.34 -34.18
C ASP A 132 9.12 -11.13 -35.10
N GLN A 133 8.17 -10.20 -35.01
CA GLN A 133 8.19 -8.94 -35.77
C GLN A 133 9.26 -7.94 -35.30
N TYR A 134 9.83 -8.12 -34.10
CA TYR A 134 10.83 -7.21 -33.51
C TYR A 134 12.23 -7.83 -33.38
N ILE A 135 12.34 -9.15 -33.48
CA ILE A 135 13.57 -9.91 -33.24
C ILE A 135 13.88 -10.75 -34.48
N ASP A 136 15.12 -10.64 -34.98
CA ASP A 136 15.60 -11.44 -36.11
C ASP A 136 15.88 -12.89 -35.64
N ILE A 137 14.85 -13.73 -35.74
CA ILE A 137 14.86 -15.11 -35.25
C ILE A 137 15.89 -15.97 -35.99
N GLU A 138 16.16 -15.70 -37.26
CA GLU A 138 17.08 -16.52 -38.09
C GLU A 138 18.54 -16.43 -37.61
N LYS A 139 18.89 -15.38 -36.88
CA LYS A 139 20.23 -15.23 -36.28
C LYS A 139 20.31 -15.73 -34.84
N LEU A 140 19.19 -16.16 -34.26
CA LEU A 140 19.10 -16.48 -32.84
C LEU A 140 19.44 -17.96 -32.64
N ASN A 141 20.52 -18.23 -31.92
CA ASN A 141 20.85 -19.61 -31.55
C ASN A 141 19.91 -20.09 -30.44
N PRO A 142 19.15 -21.18 -30.65
CA PRO A 142 18.11 -21.63 -29.72
C PRO A 142 18.67 -22.00 -28.34
N THR A 143 19.90 -22.51 -28.25
CA THR A 143 20.53 -22.86 -26.95
C THR A 143 20.80 -21.61 -26.11
N TYR A 144 21.39 -20.57 -26.69
CA TYR A 144 21.62 -19.31 -25.98
C TYR A 144 20.31 -18.57 -25.71
N GLY A 145 19.32 -18.71 -26.59
CA GLY A 145 17.96 -18.24 -26.37
C GLY A 145 17.31 -18.89 -25.15
N ASN A 146 17.39 -20.21 -25.02
CA ASN A 146 16.85 -20.96 -23.87
C ASN A 146 17.49 -20.51 -22.56
N ILE A 147 18.81 -20.28 -22.55
CA ILE A 147 19.50 -19.75 -21.37
C ILE A 147 18.99 -18.35 -21.03
N ALA A 148 18.87 -17.46 -22.02
CA ALA A 148 18.42 -16.08 -21.79
C ALA A 148 16.98 -16.03 -21.24
N ILE A 149 16.07 -16.82 -21.80
CA ILE A 149 14.69 -16.93 -21.30
C ILE A 149 14.66 -17.58 -19.92
N ALA A 150 15.46 -18.63 -19.69
CA ALA A 150 15.56 -19.26 -18.38
C ALA A 150 16.01 -18.25 -17.31
N VAL A 151 17.03 -17.43 -17.62
CA VAL A 151 17.49 -16.36 -16.72
C VAL A 151 16.39 -15.32 -16.49
N LEU A 152 15.72 -14.83 -17.54
CA LEU A 152 14.63 -13.86 -17.40
C LEU A 152 13.48 -14.39 -16.53
N MET A 153 13.04 -15.62 -16.78
CA MET A 153 12.02 -16.27 -15.97
C MET A 153 12.50 -16.49 -14.53
N ASN A 154 13.79 -16.79 -14.35
CA ASN A 154 14.41 -16.94 -13.03
C ASN A 154 14.45 -15.62 -12.25
N GLU A 155 14.61 -14.48 -12.93
CA GLU A 155 14.49 -13.14 -12.33
C GLU A 155 13.03 -12.80 -11.97
N ILE A 156 12.06 -13.14 -12.82
CA ILE A 156 10.62 -12.96 -12.48
C ILE A 156 10.26 -13.79 -11.24
N LEU A 157 10.81 -15.00 -11.13
CA LEU A 157 10.65 -15.86 -9.96
C LEU A 157 11.29 -15.29 -8.69
N GLU A 158 12.19 -14.31 -8.78
CA GLU A 158 12.81 -13.68 -7.61
C GLU A 158 11.76 -13.09 -6.65
N ALA A 159 10.70 -12.48 -7.21
CA ALA A 159 9.61 -11.89 -6.43
C ALA A 159 8.90 -12.89 -5.49
N VAL A 160 8.87 -14.17 -5.88
CA VAL A 160 8.30 -15.27 -5.09
C VAL A 160 9.39 -15.99 -4.28
N ARG A 161 10.60 -16.11 -4.84
CA ARG A 161 11.73 -16.81 -4.23
C ARG A 161 12.16 -16.16 -2.92
N LEU A 162 12.22 -14.83 -2.86
CA LEU A 162 12.65 -14.11 -1.66
C LEU A 162 11.71 -14.34 -0.46
N PRO A 163 10.37 -14.16 -0.59
CA PRO A 163 9.42 -14.56 0.46
C PRO A 163 9.51 -16.03 0.84
N LEU A 164 9.63 -16.94 -0.14
CA LEU A 164 9.72 -18.38 0.12
C LEU A 164 11.00 -18.74 0.88
N CYS A 165 12.14 -18.15 0.50
CA CYS A 165 13.40 -18.34 1.19
C CYS A 165 13.29 -17.89 2.65
N ILE A 166 12.72 -16.71 2.91
CA ILE A 166 12.53 -16.21 4.27
C ILE A 166 11.66 -17.17 5.10
N ALA A 167 10.54 -17.62 4.55
CA ALA A 167 9.63 -18.52 5.24
C ALA A 167 10.28 -19.88 5.58
N THR A 168 11.18 -20.37 4.73
CA THR A 168 11.84 -21.68 4.87
C THR A 168 13.20 -21.63 5.59
N THR A 169 13.79 -20.45 5.73
CA THR A 169 15.06 -20.22 6.43
C THR A 169 15.14 -20.83 7.85
N PRO A 170 14.13 -20.73 8.74
CA PRO A 170 14.23 -21.31 10.08
C PRO A 170 14.36 -22.84 10.06
N LEU A 171 13.74 -23.51 9.08
CA LEU A 171 13.86 -24.96 8.92
C LEU A 171 15.28 -25.34 8.48
N ILE A 172 15.83 -24.62 7.52
CA ILE A 172 17.19 -24.85 7.03
C ILE A 172 18.22 -24.54 8.09
N LYS A 173 18.04 -23.48 8.88
CA LYS A 173 18.93 -23.17 10.00
C LYS A 173 18.99 -24.32 11.00
N ARG A 174 17.85 -24.94 11.32
CA ARG A 174 17.80 -26.14 12.18
C ARG A 174 18.55 -27.31 11.55
N ALA A 175 18.28 -27.61 10.28
CA ALA A 175 18.96 -28.69 9.56
C ALA A 175 20.48 -28.48 9.49
N PHE A 176 20.92 -27.25 9.24
CA PHE A 176 22.34 -26.87 9.16
C PHE A 176 23.06 -27.04 10.51
N LEU A 177 22.43 -26.64 11.61
CA LEU A 177 22.97 -26.81 12.96
C LEU A 177 23.08 -28.30 13.35
N SER A 178 22.08 -29.10 12.98
CA SER A 178 22.11 -30.56 13.16
C SER A 178 23.22 -31.22 12.34
N ALA A 179 23.40 -30.81 11.08
CA ALA A 179 24.46 -31.33 10.21
C ALA A 179 25.88 -30.94 10.66
N THR A 180 26.03 -29.77 11.29
CA THR A 180 27.33 -29.28 11.79
C THR A 180 27.65 -29.81 13.20
N GLY A 181 26.78 -30.63 13.81
CA GLY A 181 26.99 -31.16 15.16
C GLY A 181 26.91 -30.10 16.28
N LYS A 182 26.54 -28.85 15.96
CA LYS A 182 26.35 -27.75 16.92
C LYS A 182 24.92 -27.71 17.46
N ASN A 183 24.32 -28.89 17.64
CA ASN A 183 22.95 -28.98 18.14
C ASN A 183 22.99 -28.79 19.66
N PRO A 184 22.31 -27.78 20.25
CA PRO A 184 22.33 -27.60 21.70
C PRO A 184 21.76 -28.80 22.48
N ALA A 185 21.00 -29.68 21.80
CA ALA A 185 20.46 -30.92 22.36
C ALA A 185 21.49 -32.07 22.48
N SER A 186 22.63 -32.02 21.80
CA SER A 186 23.65 -33.09 21.86
C SER A 186 24.74 -32.84 22.89
N SER A 187 24.69 -31.71 23.63
CA SER A 187 25.67 -31.38 24.68
C SER A 187 25.24 -31.87 26.08
N SER A 188 24.19 -32.69 26.16
CA SER A 188 23.59 -33.19 27.40
C SER A 188 23.65 -34.72 27.55
N ALA A 189 24.48 -35.40 26.75
CA ALA A 189 24.68 -36.84 26.82
C ALA A 189 26.15 -37.15 27.17
#